data_AF-A0A3N0XZG2-F1
#
_entry.id   AF-A0A3N0XZG2-F1
#
_cell.length_a   1.000
_cell.length_b   1.000
_cell.length_c   1.000
_cell.angle_alpha   90.00
_cell.angle_beta   90.00
_cell.angle_gamma   90.00
#
_symmetry.space_group_name_H-M   'P 1'
#
loop_
_entity.id
_entity.type
_entity.pdbx_description
1 polymer ?
#
loop_
_entity_poly.entity_id
_entity_poly.type
_entity_poly.pdbx_seq_one_letter_code
_entity_poly.pdbx_strand_id
1 'polypeptide(L)'
;GRTVVNRRQGHGRPRLTDARGERRLARVVRSNRRATVAQIAQEVNAGSDRKVSEYTVHRSLLRMGLHSHRPVTVPMLTPVHR
;
A
#
# COMPACT_ATOMS: atom_id res chain seq x y z
N GLY A 1 -3.23 -39.88 -15.52
CA GLY A 1 -2.46 -39.40 -14.35
C GLY A 1 -2.87 -37.97 -14.05
N ARG A 2 -3.48 -37.71 -12.88
CA ARG A 2 -3.82 -36.35 -12.44
C ARG A 2 -2.60 -35.78 -11.70
N THR A 3 -1.93 -34.82 -12.31
CA THR A 3 -0.81 -34.10 -11.70
C THR A 3 -1.32 -33.30 -10.50
N VAL A 4 -0.98 -33.77 -9.30
CA VAL A 4 -1.27 -33.08 -8.05
C VAL A 4 -0.32 -31.89 -7.98
N VAL A 5 -0.82 -30.68 -8.24
CA VAL A 5 -0.05 -29.44 -8.09
C VAL A 5 0.22 -29.25 -6.61
N ASN A 6 1.44 -29.62 -6.19
CA ASN A 6 1.96 -29.41 -4.84
C ASN A 6 2.16 -27.90 -4.63
N ARG A 7 1.10 -27.20 -4.23
CA ARG A 7 1.18 -25.81 -3.76
C ARG A 7 1.84 -25.83 -2.39
N ARG A 8 3.17 -25.78 -2.37
CA ARG A 8 3.96 -25.51 -1.17
C ARG A 8 3.49 -24.18 -0.59
N GLN A 9 2.69 -24.26 0.47
CA GLN A 9 2.28 -23.10 1.26
C GLN A 9 3.54 -22.66 2.02
N GLY A 10 4.28 -21.71 1.45
CA GLY A 10 5.48 -21.17 2.09
C GLY A 10 5.09 -20.58 3.44
N HIS A 11 5.52 -21.22 4.52
CA HIS A 11 5.31 -20.78 5.90
C HIS A 11 6.23 -19.59 6.21
N GLY A 12 5.91 -18.42 5.66
CA GLY A 12 6.54 -17.15 5.98
C GLY A 12 5.73 -16.37 7.01
N ARG A 13 6.40 -15.49 7.79
CA ARG A 13 5.78 -14.56 8.75
C ARG A 13 4.59 -13.85 8.06
N PRO A 14 3.38 -13.83 8.65
CA PRO A 14 2.26 -13.15 8.00
C PRO A 14 2.63 -11.66 7.96
N ARG A 15 2.94 -11.16 6.77
CA ARG A 15 3.04 -9.72 6.53
C ARG A 15 1.60 -9.20 6.48
N LEU A 16 1.38 -7.94 6.13
CA LEU A 16 0.05 -7.41 5.79
C LEU A 16 -0.54 -8.07 4.51
N THR A 17 -0.16 -9.31 4.20
CA THR A 17 -0.17 -9.96 2.88
C THR A 17 -1.17 -11.09 2.75
N ASP A 18 -2.03 -11.30 3.75
CA ASP A 18 -3.27 -11.98 3.42
C ASP A 18 -4.14 -11.00 2.61
N ALA A 19 -5.03 -11.54 1.77
CA ALA A 19 -5.87 -10.72 0.91
C ALA A 19 -6.81 -9.77 1.71
N ARG A 20 -6.92 -9.95 3.04
CA ARG A 20 -7.69 -9.10 3.93
C ARG A 20 -6.89 -7.85 4.35
N GLY A 21 -5.63 -8.01 4.74
CA GLY A 21 -4.72 -6.91 5.08
C GLY A 21 -4.53 -5.94 3.91
N GLU A 22 -4.25 -6.46 2.71
CA GLU A 22 -4.08 -5.64 1.51
C GLU A 22 -5.36 -4.88 1.13
N ARG A 23 -6.52 -5.54 1.24
CA ARG A 23 -7.83 -4.91 0.95
C ARG A 23 -8.17 -3.79 1.92
N ARG A 24 -7.81 -3.96 3.20
CA ARG A 24 -8.00 -2.93 4.21
C ARG A 24 -7.06 -1.74 3.98
N LEU A 25 -5.80 -2.02 3.67
CA LEU A 25 -4.83 -0.98 3.30
C LEU A 25 -5.30 -0.18 2.08
N ALA A 26 -5.77 -0.86 1.03
CA ALA A 26 -6.31 -0.20 -0.16
C ALA A 26 -7.54 0.66 0.14
N ARG A 27 -8.40 0.27 1.10
CA ARG A 27 -9.55 1.07 1.51
C ARG A 27 -9.11 2.38 2.17
N VAL A 28 -8.17 2.30 3.11
CA VAL A 28 -7.62 3.46 3.84
C VAL A 28 -6.95 4.46 2.88
N VAL A 29 -6.15 3.97 1.94
CA VAL A 29 -5.51 4.84 0.93
C VAL A 29 -6.53 5.50 0.01
N ARG A 30 -7.61 4.78 -0.36
CA ARG A 30 -8.66 5.35 -1.20
C ARG A 30 -9.52 6.39 -0.48
N SER A 31 -9.81 6.21 0.81
CA SER A 31 -10.57 7.18 1.60
C SER A 31 -9.77 8.45 1.86
N ASN A 32 -8.44 8.35 2.00
CA ASN A 32 -7.58 9.50 2.23
C ASN A 32 -6.29 9.43 1.41
N ARG A 33 -6.37 9.79 0.13
CA ARG A 33 -5.22 9.80 -0.81
C ARG A 33 -4.04 10.69 -0.37
N ARG A 34 -4.27 11.63 0.55
CA ARG A 34 -3.24 12.56 1.05
C ARG A 34 -2.69 12.14 2.41
N ALA A 35 -3.15 11.04 2.99
CA ALA A 35 -2.67 10.55 4.27
C ALA A 35 -1.19 10.20 4.22
N THR A 36 -0.46 10.52 5.29
CA THR A 36 0.92 10.09 5.46
C THR A 36 0.98 8.60 5.81
N VAL A 37 2.15 7.97 5.65
CA VAL A 37 2.35 6.56 6.03
C VAL A 37 2.02 6.33 7.50
N ALA A 38 2.38 7.28 8.38
CA ALA A 38 2.07 7.23 9.81
C ALA A 38 0.55 7.22 10.08
N GLN A 39 -0.20 8.11 9.41
CA GLN A 39 -1.67 8.17 9.52
C GLN A 39 -2.32 6.88 9.01
N ILE A 40 -1.85 6.36 7.86
CA ILE A 40 -2.32 5.08 7.31
C ILE A 40 -2.02 3.94 8.29
N ALA A 41 -0.85 3.91 8.91
CA ALA A 41 -0.48 2.90 9.89
C ALA A 41 -1.36 2.97 11.13
N GLN A 42 -1.65 4.16 11.65
CA GLN A 42 -2.57 4.34 12.78
C GLN A 42 -3.97 3.82 12.45
N GLU A 43 -4.52 4.18 11.29
CA GLU A 43 -5.85 3.75 10.87
C GLU A 43 -5.91 2.23 10.64
N VAL A 44 -4.88 1.66 10.01
CA VAL A 44 -4.74 0.21 9.87
C VAL A 44 -4.54 -0.46 11.24
N ASN A 45 -3.94 0.19 12.23
CA ASN A 45 -3.78 -0.42 13.55
C ASN A 45 -5.01 -0.24 14.47
N ALA A 46 -5.89 0.72 14.19
CA ALA A 46 -7.02 1.07 15.05
C ALA A 46 -8.07 -0.05 15.22
N GLY A 47 -8.12 -1.02 14.30
CA GLY A 47 -9.08 -2.14 14.33
C GLY A 47 -8.42 -3.50 14.15
N SER A 48 -7.15 -3.65 14.55
CA SER A 48 -6.42 -4.91 14.46
C SER A 48 -5.74 -5.25 15.77
N ASP A 49 -5.90 -6.51 16.20
CA ASP A 49 -5.13 -7.11 17.31
C ASP A 49 -3.62 -7.13 17.04
N ARG A 50 -3.24 -7.11 15.76
CA ARG A 50 -1.85 -7.15 15.35
C ARG A 50 -1.40 -5.79 14.84
N LYS A 51 -0.55 -5.13 15.61
CA LYS A 51 0.03 -3.84 15.21
C LYS A 51 1.06 -4.03 14.09
N VAL A 52 1.01 -3.13 13.13
CA VAL A 52 1.85 -3.11 11.93
C VAL A 52 2.68 -1.84 11.96
N SER A 53 3.99 -1.98 11.75
CA SER A 53 4.89 -0.82 11.70
C SER A 53 4.68 0.00 10.43
N GLU A 54 4.98 1.30 10.52
CA GLU A 54 5.00 2.20 9.37
C GLU A 54 5.87 1.67 8.23
N TYR A 55 7.04 1.09 8.56
CA TYR A 55 7.93 0.45 7.59
C TYR A 55 7.22 -0.65 6.79
N THR A 56 6.43 -1.49 7.47
CA THR A 56 5.70 -2.59 6.82
C THR A 56 4.56 -2.05 5.94
N VAL A 57 3.87 -1.01 6.42
CA VAL A 57 2.84 -0.30 5.64
C VAL A 57 3.44 0.30 4.38
N HIS A 58 4.55 1.03 4.49
CA HIS A 58 5.26 1.61 3.36
C HIS A 58 5.68 0.57 2.32
N ARG A 59 6.29 -0.54 2.74
CA ARG A 59 6.67 -1.64 1.83
C ARG A 59 5.46 -2.26 1.12
N SER A 60 4.33 -2.34 1.81
CA SER A 60 3.08 -2.88 1.24
C SER A 60 2.47 -1.91 0.23
N LEU A 61 2.48 -0.61 0.51
CA LEU A 61 2.04 0.43 -0.42
C LEU A 61 2.86 0.41 -1.72
N LEU A 62 4.19 0.32 -1.62
CA LEU A 62 5.07 0.20 -2.78
C LEU A 62 4.77 -1.05 -3.61
N ARG A 63 4.64 -2.21 -2.94
CA ARG A 63 4.33 -3.48 -3.61
C ARG A 63 2.98 -3.44 -4.34
N MET A 64 2.00 -2.74 -3.77
CA MET A 64 0.65 -2.63 -4.32
C MET A 64 0.51 -1.46 -5.32
N GLY A 65 1.55 -0.67 -5.56
CA GLY A 65 1.47 0.52 -6.42
C GLY A 65 0.57 1.62 -5.86
N LEU A 66 0.34 1.65 -4.55
CA LEU A 66 -0.52 2.62 -3.87
C LEU A 66 0.25 3.81 -3.27
N HIS A 67 1.49 4.03 -3.69
CA HIS A 67 2.23 5.21 -3.28
C HIS A 67 1.68 6.45 -4.01
N SER A 68 1.76 7.61 -3.37
CA SER A 68 1.46 8.87 -4.04
C SER A 68 2.41 9.05 -5.23
N HIS A 69 1.87 9.27 -6.43
CA HIS A 69 2.66 9.84 -7.51
C HIS A 69 2.88 11.31 -7.16
N ARG A 70 4.15 11.72 -7.10
CA ARG A 70 4.52 13.14 -6.90
C ARG A 70 3.64 14.03 -7.80
N PRO A 71 3.18 15.19 -7.32
CA PRO A 71 2.65 16.19 -8.24
C PRO A 71 3.71 16.44 -9.30
N VAL A 72 3.37 16.26 -10.58
CA VAL A 72 4.22 16.71 -11.67
C VAL A 72 4.29 18.22 -11.54
N THR A 73 5.42 18.73 -11.04
CA THR A 73 5.75 20.16 -11.12
C THR A 73 6.05 20.47 -12.58
N VAL A 74 5.02 20.58 -13.41
CA VAL A 74 5.16 21.18 -14.73
C VAL A 74 5.50 22.66 -14.50
N PRO A 75 6.66 23.17 -14.95
CA PRO A 75 6.88 24.60 -14.97
C PRO A 75 5.81 25.22 -15.89
N MET A 76 5.16 26.30 -15.43
CA MET A 76 4.26 27.05 -16.30
C MET A 76 5.06 27.59 -17.48
N LEU A 77 4.76 27.10 -18.68
CA LEU A 77 5.23 27.74 -19.91
C LEU A 77 4.43 29.04 -20.05
N THR A 78 5.04 30.17 -19.71
CA THR A 78 4.48 31.47 -20.07
C THR A 78 4.72 31.71 -21.57
N PRO A 79 3.75 32.25 -22.32
CA PRO A 79 3.98 32.60 -23.70
C PRO A 79 4.94 33.78 -23.75
N VAL A 80 6.17 33.54 -24.21
CA VAL A 80 7.06 34.63 -24.63
C VAL A 80 6.54 35.12 -25.97
N HIS A 81 5.78 36.20 -25.95
CA HIS A 81 5.34 36.92 -27.14
C HIS A 81 6.56 37.58 -27.81
N ARG A 82 6.67 37.43 -29.13
CA ARG A 82 7.37 38.38 -30.00
C ARG A 82 6.37 38.92 -31.02
#